data_AF-A0A1B0DNK5-F1
#
_entry.id   AF-A0A1B0DNK5-F1
#
_cell.length_a   1.000
_cell.length_b   1.000
_cell.length_c   1.000
_cell.angle_alpha   90.00
_cell.angle_beta   90.00
_cell.angle_gamma   90.00
#
_symmetry.space_group_name_H-M   'P 1'
#
loop_
_entity.id
_entity.type
_entity.pdbx_description
1 polymer ?
#
loop_
_entity_poly.entity_id
_entity_poly.type
_entity_poly.pdbx_seq_one_letter_code
_entity_poly.pdbx_strand_id
1 'polypeptide(L)' 'MRYALGRVIFYDSDWNPTVDQQAMDRAHRLGQTKQVTVYRLICKGTIEERILQRAREKSEMDSSCKRGRC' A
#
# COMPACT_ATOMS: atom_id res chain seq x y z
N MET A 1 3.61 -8.87 7.84
CA MET A 1 2.55 -9.09 6.83
C MET A 1 2.11 -10.55 6.81
N ARG A 2 0.82 -10.85 7.01
CA ARG A 2 0.26 -12.22 6.88
C ARG A 2 -0.74 -12.26 5.74
N TYR A 3 -0.63 -13.26 4.87
CA TYR A 3 -1.54 -13.48 3.74
C TYR A 3 -2.50 -14.61 4.10
N ALA A 4 -3.78 -14.30 4.26
CA ALA A 4 -4.84 -15.31 4.40
C ALA A 4 -5.69 -15.29 3.13
N LEU A 5 -6.27 -16.43 2.75
CA LEU A 5 -7.05 -16.61 1.51
C LEU A 5 -8.03 -15.43 1.24
N GLY A 6 -7.65 -14.55 0.31
CA GLY A 6 -8.43 -13.39 -0.13
C GLY A 6 -8.40 -12.15 0.77
N ARG A 7 -7.64 -12.15 1.88
CA ARG A 7 -7.56 -11.01 2.81
C ARG A 7 -6.11 -10.69 3.14
N VAL A 8 -5.76 -9.42 2.94
CA VAL A 8 -4.43 -8.89 3.26
C VAL A 8 -4.60 -7.88 4.38
N ILE A 9 -3.87 -8.08 5.48
CA ILE A 9 -3.90 -7.17 6.63
C ILE A 9 -2.50 -6.58 6.80
N PHE A 10 -2.42 -5.26 6.67
CA PHE A 10 -1.24 -4.46 6.99
C PHE A 10 -1.36 -4.01 8.46
N TYR A 11 -0.47 -4.53 9.30
CA TYR A 11 -0.37 -4.19 10.72
C TYR A 11 0.60 -3.02 10.96
N ASP A 12 1.67 -2.96 10.18
CA ASP A 12 2.66 -1.88 10.21
C ASP A 12 2.61 -1.15 8.86
N SER A 13 2.53 0.18 8.90
CA SER A 13 2.70 1.00 7.70
C SER A 13 4.17 1.35 7.53
N ASP A 14 4.82 0.65 6.61
CA ASP A 14 6.18 0.99 6.20
C ASP A 14 6.23 2.36 5.51
N TRP A 15 7.38 3.04 5.60
CA TRP A 15 7.59 4.37 5.00
C TRP A 15 7.62 4.35 3.46
N ASN A 16 7.71 3.16 2.85
CA ASN A 16 7.92 3.03 1.42
C ASN A 16 6.70 2.42 0.70
N PRO A 17 5.93 3.22 -0.05
CA PRO A 17 4.68 2.78 -0.68
C PRO A 17 4.90 1.70 -1.76
N THR A 18 6.10 1.57 -2.29
CA THR A 18 6.45 0.54 -3.29
C THR A 18 6.43 -0.87 -2.70
N VAL A 19 6.70 -1.01 -1.40
CA VAL A 19 6.70 -2.31 -0.71
C VAL A 19 5.26 -2.83 -0.60
N ASP A 20 4.33 -1.95 -0.22
CA ASP A 20 2.90 -2.24 -0.19
C ASP A 20 2.39 -2.69 -1.56
N GLN A 21 2.80 -2.01 -2.63
CA GLN A 21 2.39 -2.33 -3.99
C GLN A 21 2.83 -3.73 -4.42
N GLN A 22 4.11 -4.07 -4.19
CA GLN A 22 4.62 -5.42 -4.47
C GLN A 22 3.89 -6.50 -3.67
N ALA A 23 3.50 -6.17 -2.45
CA ALA A 23 2.81 -7.11 -1.59
C ALA A 23 1.33 -7.29 -1.97
N MET A 24 0.69 -6.26 -2.52
CA MET A 24 -0.61 -6.38 -3.20
C MET A 24 -0.49 -7.21 -4.47
N ASP A 25 0.53 -6.98 -5.30
CA ASP A 25 0.76 -7.76 -6.53
C ASP A 25 0.98 -9.25 -6.23
N ARG A 26 1.61 -9.58 -5.10
CA ARG A 26 1.74 -10.96 -4.60
C ARG A 26 0.39 -11.59 -4.29
N ALA A 27 -0.57 -10.82 -3.76
CA ALA A 27 -1.91 -11.30 -3.41
C ALA A 27 -2.89 -11.31 -4.59
N HIS A 28 -2.68 -10.44 -5.58
CA HIS A 28 -3.51 -10.27 -6.79
C HIS A 28 -3.08 -11.15 -7.97
N ARG A 29 -2.25 -12.17 -7.75
CA ARG A 29 -1.69 -13.02 -8.82
C ARG A 29 -2.79 -13.74 -9.63
N LEU A 30 -2.57 -13.85 -10.96
CA LEU A 30 -3.47 -14.48 -11.95
C LEU A 30 -3.94 -15.87 -11.49
N GLY A 31 -5.25 -15.99 -11.24
CA GLY A 31 -5.90 -17.22 -10.77
C GLY A 31 -6.83 -17.01 -9.57
N GLN A 32 -6.81 -15.82 -8.94
CA GLN A 32 -7.70 -15.51 -7.82
C GLN A 32 -9.13 -15.20 -8.32
N THR A 33 -10.06 -16.14 -8.13
CA THR A 33 -11.51 -15.95 -8.41
C THR A 33 -12.25 -15.18 -7.33
N LYS A 34 -11.62 -14.96 -6.17
CA LYS A 34 -12.19 -14.25 -5.02
C LYS A 34 -11.63 -12.84 -4.92
N GLN A 35 -12.50 -11.89 -4.58
CA GLN A 35 -12.11 -10.50 -4.38
C GLN A 35 -11.10 -10.40 -3.23
N VAL A 36 -9.95 -9.77 -3.49
CA VAL A 36 -8.92 -9.53 -2.47
C VAL A 36 -9.26 -8.22 -1.76
N THR A 37 -9.49 -8.29 -0.45
CA THR A 37 -9.71 -7.09 0.37
C THR A 37 -8.44 -6.79 1.17
N VAL A 38 -7.96 -5.56 1.04
CA VAL A 38 -6.80 -5.04 1.75
C VAL A 38 -7.27 -4.17 2.91
N TYR A 39 -6.88 -4.54 4.13
CA TYR A 39 -7.14 -3.76 5.34
C TYR A 39 -5.83 -3.15 5.82
N ARG A 40 -5.84 -1.83 5.99
CA ARG A 40 -4.77 -1.08 6.65
C ARG A 40 -5.31 -0.57 7.98
N LEU A 41 -4.71 -1.03 9.07
CA LEU A 41 -5.00 -0.51 10.40
C LEU A 41 -4.20 0.78 10.57
N ILE A 42 -4.85 1.83 11.06
CA ILE A 42 -4.23 3.13 11.32
C ILE A 42 -4.74 3.60 12.67
N CYS A 43 -3.83 3.89 13.60
CA CYS A 43 -4.19 4.50 14.86
C CYS A 43 -4.33 6.02 14.67
N LYS A 44 -5.45 6.59 15.13
CA LYS A 44 -5.68 8.05 15.09
C LYS A 44 -4.80 8.75 16.13
N GLY A 45 -4.21 9.88 15.76
CA GLY A 45 -3.38 10.69 16.66
C GLY A 45 -1.98 10.13 16.94
N THR A 46 -1.55 9.08 16.23
CA THR A 46 -0.18 8.56 16.31
C THR A 46 0.67 9.05 15.14
N ILE A 47 1.94 8.64 15.13
CA ILE A 47 2.87 8.96 14.04
C ILE A 47 2.46 8.36 12.69
N GLU A 48 1.55 7.38 12.68
CA GLU A 48 1.07 6.69 11.47
C GLU A 48 0.33 7.63 10.52
N GLU A 49 -0.44 8.61 11.03
CA GLU A 49 -1.10 9.62 10.19
C GLU A 49 -0.09 10.47 9.41
N ARG A 50 1.02 10.86 10.06
CA ARG A 50 2.08 11.63 9.43
C ARG A 50 2.83 10.82 8.38
N ILE A 51 3.05 9.53 8.65
CA ILE A 51 3.68 8.61 7.69
C ILE A 51 2.79 8.45 6.45
N LEU A 52 1.47 8.27 6.65
CA LEU A 52 0.51 8.17 5.55
C LEU A 52 0.50 9.43 4.68
N GLN A 53 0.53 10.62 5.30
CA GLN A 53 0.54 11.89 4.58
C GLN A 53 1.83 12.04 3.75
N ARG A 54 2.99 11.75 4.34
CA ARG A 54 4.27 11.77 3.60
C ARG A 54 4.34 10.74 2.49
N ALA A 55 3.79 9.54 2.70
CA ALA A 55 3.74 8.51 1.68
C ALA A 55 2.90 8.95 0.47
N ARG A 56 1.77 9.64 0.70
CA ARG A 56 0.94 10.23 -0.36
C ARG A 56 1.71 11.28 -1.16
N GLU A 57 2.33 12.24 -0.49
CA GLU A 57 3.14 13.29 -1.14
C GLU A 57 4.25 12.68 -1.99
N LYS A 58 4.93 11.65 -1.47
CA LYS A 58 5.98 10.92 -2.20
C LYS A 58 5.43 10.17 -3.42
N SER A 59 4.27 9.54 -3.29
CA SER A 59 3.59 8.85 -4.40
C SER A 59 3.10 9.82 -5.48
N GLU A 60 2.61 11.00 -5.12
CA GLU A 60 2.19 12.04 -6.06
C GLU A 60 3.39 12.61 -6.85
N MET A 61 4.50 12.87 -6.14
CA MET A 61 5.78 13.23 -6.74
C MET A 61 6.29 12.18 -7.72
N ASP A 62 6.32 10.90 -7.31
CA ASP A 62 6.74 9.78 -8.16
C ASP A 62 5.83 9.63 -9.39
N SER A 63 4.52 9.78 -9.21
CA SER A 63 3.52 9.75 -10.29
C SER A 63 3.65 10.93 -11.25
N SER A 64 4.05 12.11 -10.75
CA SER A 64 4.35 13.28 -11.58
C SER A 64 5.59 13.05 -12.43
N CYS A 65 6.65 12.53 -11.83
CA CYS A 65 7.91 12.22 -12.51
C CYS A 65 7.74 11.14 -13.60
N LYS A 66 7.02 10.05 -13.29
CA LYS A 66 6.75 8.95 -14.24
C LYS A 66 5.87 9.36 -15.42
N ARG A 67 5.10 10.46 -15.30
CA ARG A 67 4.25 10.97 -16.37
C ARG A 67 4.97 11.86 -17.39
N GLY A 68 6.29 12.02 -17.28
CA GLY A 68 7.14 12.45 -18.39
C GLY A 68 6.57 13.60 -19.21
N ARG A 69 6.52 14.80 -18.62
CA ARG A 69 6.72 16.03 -19.39
C ARG A 69 8.16 16.49 -19.16
N CYS A 70 9.07 15.76 -19.79
CA CYS A 70 10.36 16.25 -20.25
C CYS A 70 10.35 16.12 -21.77
#